data_AF-A0A926YXZ2-F1
#
_entry.id   AF-A0A926YXZ2-F1
#
_cell.length_a   1.000
_cell.length_b   1.000
_cell.length_c   1.000
_cell.angle_alpha   90.00
_cell.angle_beta   90.00
_cell.angle_gamma   90.00
#
_symmetry.space_group_name_H-M   'P 1'
#
loop_
_entity.id
_entity.type
_entity.pdbx_description
1 polymer ?
#
loop_
_entity_poly.entity_id
_entity_poly.type
_entity_poly.pdbx_seq_one_letter_code
_entity_poly.pdbx_strand_id
1 'polypeptide(L)' 'MELSWDELETEIGTLLLVADQLALCALYYGDEQPQLMKRLTRRYGQFQLRRAKNLTR' A
#
# COMPACT_ATOMS: atom_id res chain seq x y z
N MET A 1 -8.36 5.25 -10.27
CA MET A 1 -7.40 5.85 -9.31
C MET A 1 -6.06 5.12 -9.43
N GLU A 2 -4.92 5.82 -9.45
CA GLU A 2 -3.59 5.19 -9.37
C GLU A 2 -3.10 5.28 -7.93
N LEU A 3 -2.73 4.15 -7.35
CA LEU A 3 -2.15 4.05 -6.01
C LEU A 3 -0.72 3.55 -6.15
N SER A 4 0.20 4.22 -5.47
CA SER A 4 1.59 3.78 -5.38
C SER A 4 1.74 2.87 -4.17
N TRP A 5 2.55 1.83 -4.28
CA TRP A 5 2.86 0.96 -3.14
C TRP A 5 4.34 0.60 -3.07
N ASP A 6 4.80 0.31 -1.87
CA ASP A 6 6.17 -0.15 -1.60
C ASP A 6 6.21 -1.09 -0.40
N GLU A 7 7.31 -1.81 -0.27
CA GLU A 7 7.60 -2.70 0.85
C GLU A 7 8.75 -2.15 1.67
N LEU A 8 8.60 -2.18 2.99
CA LEU A 8 9.65 -1.85 3.94
C LEU A 8 9.93 -3.08 4.80
N GLU A 9 11.13 -3.63 4.68
CA GLU A 9 11.60 -4.68 5.58
C GLU A 9 11.96 -4.08 6.95
N THR A 10 11.41 -4.66 8.01
CA THR A 10 11.67 -4.26 9.40
C THR A 10 12.05 -5.49 10.22
N GLU A 11 12.59 -5.27 11.42
CA GLU A 11 12.97 -6.36 12.35
C GLU A 11 11.77 -7.25 12.75
N ILE A 12 10.54 -6.72 12.64
CA ILE A 12 9.30 -7.41 13.00
C ILE A 12 8.53 -7.95 11.78
N GLY A 13 9.08 -7.81 10.57
CA GLY A 13 8.48 -8.27 9.32
C GLY A 13 8.39 -7.19 8.24
N THR A 14 7.77 -7.53 7.11
CA THR A 14 7.59 -6.60 5.98
C THR A 14 6.34 -5.75 6.18
N LEU A 15 6.47 -4.44 5.99
CA LEU A 15 5.35 -3.51 5.92
C LEU A 15 5.03 -3.18 4.45
N LEU A 16 3.75 -3.21 4.10
CA LEU A 16 3.19 -2.69 2.86
C LEU A 16 2.72 -1.26 3.08
N LEU A 17 3.32 -0.33 2.35
CA LEU A 17 2.91 1.07 2.30
C LEU A 17 2.10 1.31 1.03
N VAL A 18 0.97 2.01 1.13
CA VAL A 18 0.20 2.47 -0.03
C VAL A 18 -0.06 3.96 0.10
N ALA A 19 0.21 4.70 -0.97
CA ALA A 19 -0.06 6.12 -1.07
C ALA A 19 -0.94 6.41 -2.30
N ASP A 20 -1.76 7.46 -2.18
CA ASP A 20 -2.36 8.11 -3.34
C ASP A 20 -1.47 9.27 -3.80
N GLN A 21 -1.99 10.14 -4.66
CA GLN A 21 -1.25 11.29 -5.20
C GLN A 21 -0.99 12.39 -4.16
N LEU A 22 -1.61 12.32 -2.97
CA LEU A 22 -1.56 13.35 -1.94
C LEU A 22 -0.80 12.88 -0.70
N ALA A 23 -1.04 11.65 -0.24
CA ALA A 23 -0.48 11.16 1.02
C ALA A 23 -0.47 9.62 1.12
N LEU A 24 0.22 9.13 2.16
CA LEU A 24 0.10 7.74 2.60
C LEU A 24 -1.35 7.47 3.04
N CYS A 25 -1.96 6.45 2.46
CA CYS A 25 -3.37 6.12 2.68
C CYS A 25 -3.60 4.74 3.33
N ALA A 26 -2.58 3.87 3.35
CA ALA A 26 -2.59 2.60 4.05
C ALA A 26 -1.19 2.14 4.48
N LEU A 27 -1.12 1.45 5.63
CA LEU A 27 0.05 0.78 6.17
C LEU A 27 -0.40 -0.57 6.76
N TYR A 28 0.17 -1.67 6.29
CA TYR A 28 -0.20 -3.03 6.69
C TYR A 28 1.03 -3.92 6.80
N TYR A 29 0.92 -5.05 7.51
CA TYR A 29 1.91 -6.11 7.39
C TYR A 29 1.76 -6.85 6.04
N GLY A 30 2.87 -7.35 5.52
CA GLY A 30 2.96 -7.98 4.19
C GLY A 30 2.07 -9.22 4.03
N ASP A 31 1.83 -9.94 5.12
CA ASP A 31 0.98 -11.12 5.20
C ASP A 31 -0.53 -10.79 5.18
N GLU A 32 -0.92 -9.53 5.39
CA GLU A 32 -2.32 -9.08 5.38
C GLU A 32 -2.81 -8.52 4.03
N GLN A 33 -2.08 -8.77 2.94
CA GLN A 33 -2.37 -8.23 1.61
C GLN A 33 -3.84 -8.42 1.14
N PRO A 34 -4.52 -9.57 1.36
CA PRO A 34 -5.93 -9.73 0.97
C PRO A 34 -6.88 -8.76 1.68
N GLN A 35 -6.61 -8.46 2.96
CA GLN A 35 -7.41 -7.52 3.74
C GLN A 35 -7.19 -6.08 3.27
N LEU A 36 -5.95 -5.73 2.96
CA LEU A 36 -5.59 -4.45 2.35
C LEU A 36 -6.38 -4.24 1.05
N MET A 37 -6.39 -5.22 0.14
CA MET A 37 -7.12 -5.10 -1.13
C MET A 37 -8.61 -4.85 -0.92
N LYS A 38 -9.24 -5.60 0.00
CA LYS A 38 -10.66 -5.40 0.32
C LYS A 38 -10.96 -3.98 0.82
N ARG A 39 -10.08 -3.42 1.64
CA ARG A 39 -10.22 -2.04 2.16
C ARG A 39 -10.00 -1.00 1.06
N LEU A 40 -9.00 -1.18 0.21
CA LEU A 40 -8.73 -0.29 -0.93
C LEU A 40 -9.89 -0.29 -1.93
N THR A 41 -10.43 -1.47 -2.27
CA THR A 41 -11.61 -1.58 -3.15
C THR A 41 -12.82 -0.88 -2.57
N ARG A 42 -13.07 -1.02 -1.25
CA ARG A 42 -14.18 -0.32 -0.59
C ARG A 42 -14.01 1.20 -0.60
N ARG A 43 -12.78 1.71 -0.47
CA ARG A 43 -12.49 3.15 -0.37
C ARG A 43 -12.41 3.84 -1.73
N TYR A 44 -11.73 3.22 -2.69
CA TYR A 44 -11.39 3.83 -3.98
C TYR A 44 -12.18 3.24 -5.16
N GLY A 45 -12.96 2.18 -4.94
CA GLY A 45 -13.66 1.47 -6.00
C GLY A 45 -12.67 0.81 -6.95
N GLN A 46 -12.54 1.37 -8.15
CA GLN A 46 -11.58 0.91 -9.16
C GLN A 46 -10.25 1.66 -9.03
N PHE A 47 -9.18 0.90 -8.79
CA PHE A 47 -7.83 1.43 -8.69
C PHE A 47 -6.81 0.54 -9.41
N GLN A 48 -5.66 1.11 -9.73
CA GLN A 48 -4.48 0.43 -10.24
C GLN A 48 -3.36 0.61 -9.23
N LEU A 49 -2.64 -0.47 -8.93
CA LEU A 49 -1.47 -0.43 -8.06
C LEU A 49 -0.21 -0.36 -8.91
N ARG A 50 0.65 0.60 -8.59
CA ARG A 50 1.96 0.75 -9.18
C ARG A 50 3.02 0.66 -8.11
N ARG A 51 4.03 -0.19 -8.30
CA ARG A 51 5.15 -0.27 -7.36
C ARG A 51 6.03 0.98 -7.51
N ALA A 52 6.26 1.70 -6.42
CA ALA A 52 7.12 2.86 -6.35
C ALA A 52 8.24 2.61 -5.35
N LYS A 53 9.43 2.22 -5.83
CA LYS A 53 10.58 1.78 -5.02
C LYS A 53 11.23 2.85 -4.09
N ASN A 54 10.55 3.98 -3.87
CA ASN A 54 11.06 5.12 -3.09
C ASN A 54 9.93 5.80 -2.30
N LEU A 55 8.86 5.10 -1.93
CA LEU A 55 7.83 5.69 -1.05
C LEU A 55 8.37 6.00 0.36
N THR A 56 9.50 5.40 0.70
CA THR A 56 10.16 5.46 2.01
C THR A 56 11.47 6.25 1.99
N ARG A 57 11.86 6.85 0.86
CA ARG A 57 13.08 7.68 0.72
C ARG A 57 12.80 9.16 0.87
#